data_AF-A0A7S0IW99-F1
#
_entry.id   AF-A0A7S0IW99-F1
#
_cell.length_a   1.000
_cell.length_b   1.000
_cell.length_c   1.000
_cell.angle_alpha   90.00
_cell.angle_beta   90.00
_cell.angle_gamma   90.00
#
_symmetry.space_group_name_H-M   'P 1'
#
loop_
_entity.id
_entity.type
_entity.pdbx_description
1 polymer ?
#
loop_
_entity_poly.entity_id
_entity_poly.type
_entity_poly.pdbx_seq_one_letter_code
_entity_poly.pdbx_strand_id
1 'polypeptide(L)'
;GNCTACAANTFAAFEGQHACSACLTRVGTSVASGAVECDVCAAGYYLVEVGAAASEGTCALCPPTAVCAANTTIETLALRANYWRLGLRTIDIKVCPQEGGVSDSSCLGGGGEANGRPSRAGTPKAEGAPP
;
A
#
# COMPACT_ATOMS: atom_id res chain seq x y z
N GLY A 1 -13.14 -36.14 -2.99
CA GLY A 1 -13.69 -34.92 -3.64
C GLY A 1 -12.59 -33.89 -3.69
N ASN A 2 -12.43 -33.18 -4.81
CA ASN A 2 -11.44 -32.13 -4.96
C ASN A 2 -12.11 -30.78 -4.66
N CYS A 3 -11.80 -30.15 -3.52
CA CYS A 3 -12.26 -28.79 -3.22
C CYS A 3 -11.28 -27.81 -3.88
N THR A 4 -11.78 -26.99 -4.81
CA THR A 4 -10.96 -25.96 -5.45
C THR A 4 -10.98 -24.71 -4.58
N ALA A 5 -9.82 -24.22 -4.17
CA ALA A 5 -9.72 -22.99 -3.41
C ALA A 5 -10.19 -21.78 -4.24
N CYS A 6 -10.88 -20.83 -3.59
CA CYS A 6 -11.28 -19.59 -4.24
C CYS A 6 -10.05 -18.79 -4.67
N ALA A 7 -10.11 -18.21 -5.87
CA ALA A 7 -9.05 -17.36 -6.38
C ALA A 7 -9.03 -15.99 -5.66
N ALA A 8 -7.97 -15.21 -5.85
CA ALA A 8 -7.87 -13.85 -5.31
C ALA A 8 -9.09 -12.99 -5.70
N ASN A 9 -9.50 -12.09 -4.80
CA ASN A 9 -10.72 -11.28 -4.90
C ASN A 9 -12.04 -12.08 -4.95
N THR A 10 -11.99 -13.36 -4.59
CA THR A 10 -13.18 -14.19 -4.38
C THR A 10 -13.07 -14.96 -3.07
N PHE A 11 -14.21 -15.25 -2.45
CA PHE A 11 -14.24 -15.90 -1.15
C PHE A 11 -15.34 -16.97 -1.05
N ALA A 12 -15.15 -17.92 -0.14
CA ALA A 12 -16.17 -18.87 0.27
C ALA A 12 -16.45 -18.74 1.77
N ALA A 13 -17.63 -18.23 2.12
CA ALA A 13 -17.95 -17.90 3.52
C ALA A 13 -18.18 -19.13 4.41
N PHE A 14 -18.51 -20.27 3.82
CA PHE A 14 -18.83 -21.49 4.54
C PHE A 14 -18.12 -22.69 3.93
N GLU A 15 -17.76 -23.64 4.79
CA GLU A 15 -17.16 -24.90 4.37
C GLU A 15 -18.11 -25.66 3.44
N GLY A 16 -17.58 -26.20 2.34
CA GLY A 16 -18.37 -26.92 1.35
C GLY A 16 -19.10 -26.04 0.33
N GLN A 17 -18.94 -24.71 0.37
CA GLN A 17 -19.46 -23.86 -0.70
C GLN A 17 -18.80 -24.21 -2.04
N HIS A 18 -19.62 -24.64 -3.00
CA HIS A 18 -19.14 -25.09 -4.31
C HIS A 18 -18.77 -23.95 -5.28
N ALA A 19 -19.15 -22.71 -4.95
CA ALA A 19 -18.93 -21.54 -5.78
C ALA A 19 -18.40 -20.36 -4.95
N CYS A 20 -17.39 -19.67 -5.49
CA CYS A 20 -16.80 -18.51 -4.83
C CYS A 20 -17.57 -17.24 -5.17
N SER A 21 -17.84 -16.42 -4.15
CA SER A 21 -18.43 -15.10 -4.30
C SER A 21 -17.34 -14.07 -4.59
N ALA A 22 -17.59 -13.12 -5.49
CA ALA A 22 -16.66 -12.02 -5.75
C ALA A 22 -16.72 -10.95 -4.65
N CYS A 23 -15.58 -10.31 -4.37
CA CYS A 23 -15.53 -9.10 -3.55
C CYS A 23 -16.15 -7.90 -4.27
N LEU A 24 -16.61 -6.90 -3.50
CA LEU A 24 -17.03 -5.61 -4.05
C LEU A 24 -15.84 -4.85 -4.64
N THR A 25 -16.10 -3.90 -5.55
CA THR A 25 -15.08 -3.22 -6.36
C THR A 25 -13.90 -2.61 -5.58
N ARG A 26 -14.12 -2.16 -4.35
CA ARG A 26 -13.11 -1.46 -3.53
C ARG A 26 -12.43 -2.35 -2.48
N VAL A 27 -12.96 -3.54 -2.26
CA VAL A 27 -12.47 -4.50 -1.27
C VAL A 27 -11.98 -5.76 -1.97
N GLY A 28 -11.03 -6.44 -1.34
CA GLY A 28 -10.40 -7.63 -1.86
C GLY A 28 -10.08 -8.59 -0.74
N THR A 29 -9.33 -9.62 -1.07
CA THR A 29 -8.91 -10.67 -0.14
C THR A 29 -7.45 -10.45 0.25
N SER A 30 -7.12 -10.62 1.53
CA SER A 30 -5.74 -10.56 2.02
C SER A 30 -4.86 -11.70 1.48
N VAL A 31 -5.49 -12.81 1.09
CA VAL A 31 -4.83 -14.01 0.57
C VAL A 31 -5.07 -14.19 -0.93
N ALA A 32 -4.10 -14.82 -1.59
CA ALA A 32 -4.17 -15.12 -3.02
C ALA A 32 -5.14 -16.28 -3.35
N SER A 33 -5.39 -17.17 -2.39
CA SER A 33 -6.34 -18.26 -2.56
C SER A 33 -6.94 -18.75 -1.25
N GLY A 34 -8.18 -19.24 -1.29
CA GLY A 34 -8.85 -19.82 -0.13
C GLY A 34 -9.36 -18.79 0.88
N ALA A 35 -9.64 -17.57 0.43
CA ALA A 35 -10.23 -16.54 1.29
C ALA A 35 -11.64 -16.94 1.72
N VAL A 36 -11.99 -16.59 2.96
CA VAL A 36 -13.33 -16.80 3.53
C VAL A 36 -14.14 -15.51 3.63
N GLU A 37 -13.49 -14.36 3.41
CA GLU A 37 -14.08 -13.04 3.42
C GLU A 37 -13.25 -12.06 2.60
N CYS A 38 -13.80 -10.85 2.38
CA CYS A 38 -13.09 -9.72 1.78
C CYS A 38 -12.74 -8.72 2.89
N ASP A 39 -11.50 -8.77 3.35
CA ASP A 39 -11.02 -8.15 4.59
C ASP A 39 -10.07 -6.96 4.37
N VAL A 40 -9.67 -6.70 3.12
CA VAL A 40 -8.70 -5.67 2.78
C VAL A 40 -9.18 -4.77 1.65
N CYS A 41 -8.59 -3.59 1.50
CA CYS A 41 -8.83 -2.78 0.30
C CYS A 41 -8.18 -3.43 -0.93
N ALA A 42 -8.91 -3.45 -2.04
CA ALA A 42 -8.42 -3.97 -3.30
C ALA A 42 -7.24 -3.13 -3.82
N ALA A 43 -6.46 -3.69 -4.75
CA ALA A 43 -5.41 -2.93 -5.43
C ALA A 43 -5.99 -1.68 -6.10
N GLY A 44 -5.26 -0.57 -6.05
CA GLY A 44 -5.77 0.74 -6.49
C GLY A 44 -6.63 1.47 -5.45
N TYR A 45 -6.80 0.90 -4.26
CA TYR A 45 -7.45 1.54 -3.11
C TYR A 45 -6.57 1.42 -1.86
N TYR A 46 -6.82 2.26 -0.86
CA TYR A 46 -6.16 2.18 0.43
C TYR A 46 -7.14 2.44 1.59
N LEU A 47 -6.86 1.83 2.73
CA LEU A 47 -7.65 2.00 3.95
C LEU A 47 -7.33 3.35 4.61
N VAL A 48 -8.32 4.24 4.72
CA VAL A 48 -8.11 5.60 5.28
C VAL A 48 -7.89 5.60 6.78
N GLU A 49 -8.49 4.65 7.50
CA GLU A 49 -8.43 4.55 8.95
C GLU A 49 -7.91 3.17 9.34
N VAL A 50 -6.70 3.15 9.91
CA VAL A 50 -6.07 1.90 10.37
C VAL A 50 -6.88 1.31 11.52
N GLY A 51 -7.24 0.04 11.40
CA GLY A 51 -8.09 -0.67 12.38
C GLY A 51 -9.58 -0.67 12.03
N ALA A 52 -10.02 0.12 11.03
CA ALA A 52 -11.36 0.00 10.49
C ALA A 52 -11.49 -1.24 9.58
N ALA A 53 -12.68 -1.82 9.52
CA ALA A 53 -12.97 -2.88 8.56
C ALA A 53 -12.88 -2.34 7.13
N ALA A 54 -12.31 -3.13 6.21
CA ALA A 54 -12.28 -2.76 4.80
C ALA A 54 -13.70 -2.81 4.23
N SER A 55 -14.13 -1.71 3.63
CA SER A 55 -15.45 -1.54 3.06
C SER A 55 -15.40 -0.49 1.95
N GLU A 56 -16.48 -0.35 1.18
CA GLU A 56 -16.53 0.68 0.13
C GLU A 56 -16.39 2.11 0.66
N GLY A 57 -16.77 2.35 1.93
CA GLY A 57 -16.66 3.66 2.58
C GLY A 57 -15.29 3.95 3.20
N THR A 58 -14.55 2.91 3.61
CA THR A 58 -13.24 3.05 4.26
C THR A 58 -12.07 2.88 3.27
N CYS A 59 -12.32 2.28 2.10
CA CYS A 59 -11.35 2.13 1.03
C CYS A 59 -11.43 3.31 0.05
N ALA A 60 -10.52 4.27 0.21
CA ALA A 60 -10.38 5.42 -0.66
C ALA A 60 -9.57 5.08 -1.92
N LEU A 61 -9.83 5.81 -3.01
CA LEU A 61 -9.11 5.66 -4.27
C LEU A 61 -7.63 6.00 -4.08
N CYS A 62 -6.74 5.20 -4.66
CA CYS A 62 -5.31 5.49 -4.63
C CYS A 62 -5.00 6.84 -5.30
N PRO A 63 -4.30 7.76 -4.62
CA PRO A 63 -3.84 9.00 -5.22
C PRO A 63 -2.88 8.72 -6.39
N PRO A 64 -2.88 9.54 -7.45
CA PRO A 64 -1.97 9.35 -8.59
C PRO A 64 -0.49 9.51 -8.22
N THR A 65 -0.20 10.19 -7.11
CA THR A 65 1.15 10.38 -6.54
C THR A 65 1.63 9.18 -5.72
N ALA A 66 0.82 8.12 -5.62
CA ALA A 66 1.11 6.92 -4.85
C ALA A 66 0.94 5.64 -5.70
N VAL A 67 1.35 4.52 -5.12
CA VAL A 67 1.14 3.16 -5.61
C VAL A 67 0.49 2.37 -4.50
N CYS A 68 -0.73 1.86 -4.75
CA CYS A 68 -1.50 1.09 -3.78
C CYS A 68 -1.65 -0.34 -4.28
N ALA A 69 -0.89 -1.26 -3.69
CA ALA A 69 -1.14 -2.70 -3.81
C ALA A 69 -2.40 -3.09 -3.01
N ALA A 70 -2.86 -4.34 -3.16
CA ALA A 70 -3.88 -4.86 -2.25
C ALA A 70 -3.41 -4.74 -0.79
N ASN A 71 -4.34 -4.48 0.13
CA ASN A 71 -4.05 -4.27 1.56
C ASN A 71 -3.15 -3.04 1.86
N THR A 72 -3.18 -2.02 1.00
CA THR A 72 -2.54 -0.73 1.33
C THR A 72 -3.37 0.02 2.38
N THR A 73 -2.71 0.60 3.38
CA THR A 73 -3.34 1.49 4.37
C THR A 73 -2.78 2.90 4.23
N ILE A 74 -3.39 3.88 4.90
CA ILE A 74 -2.83 5.23 4.94
C ILE A 74 -1.37 5.19 5.41
N GLU A 75 -1.03 4.35 6.39
CA GLU A 75 0.33 4.25 6.94
C GLU A 75 1.32 3.58 5.98
N THR A 76 0.89 2.55 5.25
CA THR A 76 1.74 1.82 4.31
C THR A 76 1.70 2.38 2.88
N LEU A 77 0.95 3.45 2.64
CA LEU A 77 0.83 4.11 1.35
C LEU A 77 2.21 4.46 0.77
N ALA A 78 2.59 3.75 -0.28
CA ALA A 78 3.85 3.96 -0.97
C ALA A 78 3.71 5.15 -1.93
N LEU A 79 4.43 6.23 -1.67
CA LEU A 79 4.49 7.38 -2.57
C LEU A 79 5.39 7.07 -3.76
N ARG A 80 5.13 7.70 -4.91
CA ARG A 80 6.05 7.68 -6.04
C ARG A 80 7.29 8.53 -5.74
N ALA A 81 8.34 8.32 -6.51
CA ALA A 81 9.53 9.16 -6.47
C ALA A 81 9.17 10.65 -6.65
N ASN A 82 9.92 11.53 -5.99
CA ASN A 82 9.68 12.98 -5.93
C ASN A 82 8.44 13.43 -5.15
N TYR A 83 7.79 12.55 -4.39
CA TYR A 83 6.69 12.91 -3.50
C TYR A 83 6.97 12.49 -2.05
N TRP A 84 6.54 13.34 -1.12
CA TRP A 84 6.69 13.11 0.31
C TRP A 84 5.45 13.55 1.08
N ARG A 85 5.41 13.17 2.36
CA ARG A 85 4.37 13.57 3.31
C ARG A 85 4.97 13.76 4.69
N LEU A 86 4.40 14.67 5.47
CA LEU A 86 4.88 14.98 6.83
C LEU A 86 4.64 13.84 7.83
N GLY A 87 3.64 12.99 7.57
CA GLY A 87 3.31 11.89 8.48
C GLY A 87 2.67 10.72 7.75
N LEU A 88 2.75 9.54 8.36
CA LEU A 88 2.22 8.30 7.78
C LEU A 88 0.68 8.26 7.72
N ARG A 89 -0.01 9.11 8.48
CA ARG A 89 -1.49 9.14 8.56
C ARG A 89 -2.14 10.32 7.82
N THR A 90 -1.37 11.00 6.96
CA THR A 90 -1.88 12.14 6.17
C THR A 90 -1.74 11.88 4.66
N ILE A 91 -2.71 12.41 3.91
CA ILE A 91 -2.70 12.48 2.44
C ILE A 91 -2.22 13.84 1.92
N ASP A 92 -1.71 14.71 2.80
CA ASP A 92 -1.05 15.95 2.38
C ASP A 92 0.31 15.62 1.76
N ILE A 93 0.25 15.18 0.50
CA ILE A 93 1.39 14.76 -0.29
C ILE A 93 1.94 15.97 -1.02
N LYS A 94 3.22 16.25 -0.81
CA LYS A 94 3.94 17.36 -1.42
C LYS A 94 4.95 16.84 -2.42
N VAL A 95 5.29 17.67 -3.40
CA VAL A 95 6.41 17.44 -4.31
C VAL A 95 7.71 17.72 -3.54
N CYS A 96 8.72 16.88 -3.74
CA CYS A 96 10.05 17.10 -3.18
C CYS A 96 10.65 18.40 -3.75
N PRO A 97 11.27 19.26 -2.91
CA PRO A 97 11.94 20.45 -3.40
C PRO A 97 13.07 20.07 -4.37
N GLN A 98 13.10 20.69 -5.54
CA GLN A 98 14.08 20.42 -6.61
C GLN A 98 15.34 21.29 -6.52
N GLU A 99 15.71 21.80 -5.33
CA GLU A 99 16.98 22.54 -5.17
C GLU A 99 18.15 21.64 -5.63
N GLY A 100 18.80 21.98 -6.74
CA GLY A 100 19.88 21.19 -7.35
C GLY A 100 19.45 20.04 -8.26
N GLY A 101 18.14 19.75 -8.40
CA GLY A 101 17.60 18.65 -9.21
C GLY A 101 17.15 17.42 -8.38
N VAL A 102 16.47 16.47 -9.03
CA VAL A 102 15.88 15.28 -8.35
C VAL A 102 16.92 14.33 -7.74
N SER A 103 18.16 14.40 -8.23
CA SER A 103 19.28 13.57 -7.78
C SER A 103 19.92 14.06 -6.47
N ASP A 104 19.76 15.35 -6.15
CA ASP A 104 20.32 16.02 -4.97
C ASP A 104 19.24 16.41 -3.94
N SER A 105 18.00 15.96 -4.16
CA SER A 105 16.92 16.23 -3.21
C SER A 105 17.08 15.35 -1.96
N SER A 106 17.19 15.99 -0.79
CA SER A 106 17.14 15.32 0.54
C SER A 106 15.83 14.56 0.79
N CYS A 107 14.88 14.71 -0.13
CA CYS A 107 13.59 14.07 -0.16
C CYS A 107 13.58 13.04 -1.29
N LEU A 108 13.84 11.78 -0.98
CA LEU A 108 13.82 10.72 -1.99
C LEU A 108 12.41 10.14 -2.25
N GLY A 109 11.41 10.53 -1.45
CA GLY A 109 10.07 9.94 -1.51
C GLY A 109 10.04 8.44 -1.21
N GLY A 110 8.84 7.86 -1.12
CA GLY A 110 8.67 6.45 -0.75
C GLY A 110 9.20 5.49 -1.83
N GLY A 111 9.96 4.47 -1.43
CA GLY A 111 10.48 3.43 -2.34
C GLY A 111 9.42 2.42 -2.77
N GLY A 112 8.35 2.87 -3.41
CA GLY A 112 7.31 2.02 -3.97
C GLY A 112 7.73 1.36 -5.28
N GLU A 113 8.75 0.50 -5.24
CA GLU A 113 9.11 -0.37 -6.37
C GLU A 113 8.98 -1.84 -5.97
N ALA A 114 8.09 -2.53 -6.68
CA ALA A 114 7.93 -3.97 -6.65
C ALA A 114 9.23 -4.64 -7.12
N ASN A 115 9.70 -5.66 -6.39
CA ASN A 115 10.94 -6.41 -6.56
C ASN A 115 12.24 -5.79 -6.00
N GLY A 116 12.42 -6.01 -4.69
CA GLY A 116 13.59 -6.73 -4.20
C GLY A 116 14.92 -6.00 -4.16
N ARG A 117 15.11 -5.11 -3.18
CA ARG A 117 16.31 -5.01 -2.31
C ARG A 117 16.05 -3.96 -1.22
N PRO A 118 16.36 -4.20 0.07
CA PRO A 118 16.33 -3.13 1.06
C PRO A 118 17.45 -2.14 0.74
N SER A 119 17.09 -0.98 0.19
CA SER A 119 18.01 0.15 0.07
C SER A 119 18.35 0.61 1.47
N ARG A 120 19.61 0.32 1.85
CA ARG A 120 20.21 0.68 3.13
C ARG A 120 19.89 2.13 3.44
N ALA A 121 19.40 2.35 4.67
CA ALA A 121 19.37 3.64 5.31
C ALA A 121 20.68 4.38 5.01
N GLY A 122 20.57 5.58 4.45
CA GLY A 122 21.69 6.49 4.28
C GLY A 122 22.37 6.67 5.64
N THR A 123 23.65 6.33 5.68
CA THR A 123 24.54 6.57 6.82
C THR A 123 24.51 8.06 7.18
N PRO A 124 24.37 8.46 8.46
CA PRO A 124 24.50 9.86 8.82
C PRO A 124 25.90 10.35 8.47
N LYS A 125 25.96 11.45 7.71
CA LYS A 125 27.18 12.18 7.35
C LYS A 125 27.80 12.72 8.64
N ALA A 126 29.01 12.29 8.97
CA ALA A 126 29.74 12.80 10.12
C ALA A 126 30.11 14.28 9.90
N GLU A 127 29.66 15.15 10.81
CA GLU A 127 30.09 16.54 10.90
C GLU A 127 31.51 16.63 11.47
N GLY A 128 32.32 17.50 10.87
CA GLY A 128 33.75 17.63 11.11
C GLY A 128 34.14 18.23 12.46
N ALA A 129 35.33 17.85 12.90
CA ALA A 129 36.04 18.43 14.05
C ALA A 129 36.80 19.71 13.62
N PRO A 130 36.86 20.75 14.48
CA PRO A 130 37.86 21.81 14.39
C PRO A 130 38.94 21.68 15.51
N PRO A 131 40.03 22.46 15.42
CA PRO A 131 41.41 22.03 15.73
C PRO A 131 41.79 21.96 17.21
#